data_AF-Q64BH8-F1
#
_entry.id   AF-Q64BH8-F1
#
_cell.length_a   1.000
_cell.length_b   1.000
_cell.length_c   1.000
_cell.angle_alpha   90.00
_cell.angle_beta   90.00
_cell.angle_gamma   90.00
#
_symmetry.space_group_name_H-M   'P 1'
#
loop_
_entity.id
_entity.type
_entity.pdbx_description
1 polymer ?
#
loop_
_entity_poly.entity_id
_entity_poly.type
_entity_poly.pdbx_seq_one_letter_code
_entity_poly.pdbx_strand_id
1 'polypeptide(L)'
;MLGTKQKSIKIKELENYGSSLRPLYTIGVETEIVVRESPDMLHKIFTDTGLITRETVPFDVVSNFRGSADNKPFYSALIVHEGITKKYEVVARDTGGLLRTRINYEPVVYPEELRLTHPAEFPRMGIEVKEWELHNYKHHFMLLIASKRYESVDMWVRREKGGEEEEEASELTVLRVNLAESELKARKVPCSWYLERISIFKDVDLKEEVRRKIEVG
;
A
#
# COMPACT_ATOMS: atom_id res chain seq x y z
N MET A 1 8.05 -4.20 17.60
CA MET A 1 8.67 -3.09 16.86
C MET A 1 10.01 -3.55 16.29
N LEU A 2 10.30 -3.25 15.03
CA LEU A 2 11.41 -3.83 14.25
C LEU A 2 12.60 -2.87 14.11
N GLY A 3 13.79 -3.41 13.88
CA GLY A 3 14.99 -2.60 13.61
C GLY A 3 15.17 -2.36 12.11
N THR A 4 15.61 -1.16 11.72
CA THR A 4 15.84 -0.82 10.31
C THR A 4 17.31 -0.85 9.96
N LYS A 5 17.66 -1.36 8.77
CA LYS A 5 19.03 -1.32 8.23
C LYS A 5 19.30 -0.08 7.41
N GLN A 6 18.36 0.27 6.54
CA GLN A 6 18.43 1.45 5.71
C GLN A 6 17.03 2.04 5.59
N LYS A 7 16.97 3.36 5.44
CA LYS A 7 15.73 4.08 5.16
C LYS A 7 15.98 5.21 4.15
N SER A 8 14.99 5.46 3.31
CA SER A 8 14.96 6.57 2.38
C SER A 8 13.54 7.12 2.31
N ILE A 9 13.40 8.44 2.47
CA ILE A 9 12.12 9.16 2.29
C ILE A 9 12.33 10.25 1.25
N LYS A 10 11.52 10.24 0.20
CA LYS A 10 11.58 11.17 -0.93
C LYS A 10 10.21 11.80 -1.15
N ILE A 11 10.17 13.13 -1.26
CA ILE A 11 8.98 13.85 -1.73
C ILE A 11 8.92 13.67 -3.25
N LYS A 12 7.87 13.01 -3.75
CA LYS A 12 7.63 12.79 -5.17
C LYS A 12 6.80 13.92 -5.78
N GLU A 13 5.92 14.51 -4.99
CA GLU A 13 5.02 15.58 -5.41
C GLU A 13 4.74 16.50 -4.22
N LEU A 14 4.79 17.81 -4.44
CA LEU A 14 4.40 18.83 -3.47
C LEU A 14 3.94 20.07 -4.24
N GLU A 15 2.70 20.02 -4.71
CA GLU A 15 2.15 21.06 -5.57
C GLU A 15 0.91 21.70 -4.93
N ASN A 16 0.79 23.03 -5.00
CA ASN A 16 -0.43 23.74 -4.59
C ASN A 16 -1.25 24.12 -5.82
N TYR A 17 -2.39 23.47 -5.99
CA TYR A 17 -3.35 23.80 -7.05
C TYR A 17 -4.37 24.87 -6.64
N GLY A 18 -4.34 25.28 -5.37
CA GLY A 18 -5.16 26.35 -4.82
C GLY A 18 -4.47 27.70 -4.83
N SER A 19 -5.10 28.70 -4.22
CA SER A 19 -4.47 30.00 -3.96
C SER A 19 -3.75 30.01 -2.62
N SER A 20 -2.92 31.02 -2.35
CA SER A 20 -2.26 31.16 -1.03
C SER A 20 -3.24 31.28 0.13
N LEU A 21 -4.44 31.82 -0.10
CA LEU A 21 -5.50 31.97 0.91
C LEU A 21 -6.41 30.74 1.03
N ARG A 22 -6.45 29.90 -0.02
CA ARG A 22 -7.25 28.67 -0.08
C ARG A 22 -6.41 27.58 -0.75
N PRO A 23 -5.37 27.09 -0.05
CA PRO A 23 -4.48 26.10 -0.63
C PRO A 23 -5.19 24.76 -0.85
N LEU A 24 -4.75 24.06 -1.90
CA LEU A 24 -5.16 22.72 -2.26
C LEU A 24 -3.91 21.96 -2.69
N TYR A 25 -3.20 21.42 -1.71
CA TYR A 25 -1.97 20.68 -1.98
C TYR A 25 -2.27 19.26 -2.44
N THR A 26 -1.49 18.79 -3.41
CA THR A 26 -1.20 17.37 -3.62
C THR A 26 0.19 17.09 -3.09
N ILE A 27 0.29 16.08 -2.21
CA ILE A 27 1.55 15.68 -1.58
C ILE A 27 1.73 14.19 -1.80
N GLY A 28 2.82 13.84 -2.50
CA GLY A 28 3.25 12.48 -2.80
C GLY A 28 4.58 12.17 -2.13
N VAL A 29 4.69 11.01 -1.50
CA VAL A 29 5.86 10.57 -0.72
C VAL A 29 6.18 9.13 -1.07
N GLU A 30 7.45 8.86 -1.32
CA GLU A 30 8.00 7.50 -1.40
C GLU A 30 8.83 7.24 -0.16
N THR A 31 8.56 6.13 0.52
CA THR A 31 9.31 5.62 1.65
C THR A 31 9.85 4.25 1.29
N GLU A 32 11.14 4.03 1.53
CA GLU A 32 11.80 2.75 1.36
C GLU A 32 12.52 2.39 2.65
N ILE A 33 12.33 1.17 3.13
CA ILE A 33 12.86 0.66 4.38
C ILE A 33 13.40 -0.74 4.15
N VAL A 34 14.65 -0.95 4.54
CA VAL A 34 15.32 -2.25 4.43
C VAL A 34 15.42 -2.87 5.81
N VAL A 35 15.00 -4.12 5.93
CA VAL A 35 14.93 -4.86 7.21
C VAL A 35 15.43 -6.30 7.06
N ARG A 36 15.65 -6.99 8.18
CA ARG A 36 16.08 -8.39 8.21
C ARG A 36 14.92 -9.37 8.23
N GLU A 37 13.78 -8.92 8.73
CA GLU A 37 12.54 -9.68 8.85
C GLU A 37 12.07 -10.15 7.47
N SER A 38 11.54 -11.37 7.39
CA SER A 38 11.03 -11.91 6.12
C SER A 38 9.76 -11.18 5.67
N PRO A 39 9.41 -11.27 4.37
CA PRO A 39 8.11 -10.79 3.87
C PRO A 39 6.93 -11.40 4.62
N ASP A 40 7.02 -12.69 4.98
CA ASP A 40 6.05 -13.41 5.82
C ASP A 40 5.87 -12.78 7.21
N MET A 41 6.98 -12.47 7.88
CA MET A 41 6.95 -11.84 9.20
C MET A 41 6.36 -10.44 9.13
N LEU A 42 6.74 -9.65 8.11
CA LEU A 42 6.16 -8.33 7.88
C LEU A 42 4.66 -8.44 7.60
N HIS A 43 4.26 -9.38 6.74
CA HIS A 43 2.85 -9.63 6.44
C HIS A 43 2.05 -9.90 7.73
N LYS A 44 2.53 -10.81 8.59
CA LYS A 44 1.89 -11.09 9.88
C LYS A 44 1.80 -9.86 10.78
N ILE A 45 2.85 -9.03 10.83
CA ILE A 45 2.80 -7.79 11.62
C ILE A 45 1.76 -6.83 11.03
N PHE A 46 1.66 -6.72 9.72
CA PHE A 46 0.70 -5.84 9.06
C PHE A 46 -0.75 -6.36 9.11
N THR A 47 -0.97 -7.67 9.30
CA THR A 47 -2.27 -8.18 9.71
C THR A 47 -2.59 -7.76 11.15
N ASP A 48 -1.62 -7.84 12.07
CA ASP A 48 -1.80 -7.50 13.48
C ASP A 48 -2.01 -5.98 13.71
N THR A 49 -1.38 -5.11 12.91
CA THR A 49 -1.60 -3.66 12.97
C THR A 49 -2.89 -3.19 12.29
N GLY A 50 -3.62 -4.11 11.65
CA GLY A 50 -4.83 -3.80 10.91
C GLY A 50 -4.57 -3.03 9.61
N LEU A 51 -3.37 -3.16 9.02
CA LEU A 51 -3.10 -2.68 7.66
C LEU A 51 -3.71 -3.62 6.61
N ILE A 52 -3.60 -4.94 6.83
CA ILE A 52 -4.18 -5.96 5.96
C ILE A 52 -5.47 -6.46 6.61
N THR A 53 -6.61 -5.96 6.13
CA THR A 53 -7.95 -6.26 6.66
C THR A 53 -8.96 -6.31 5.52
N ARG A 54 -10.21 -6.68 5.82
CA ARG A 54 -11.31 -6.62 4.83
C ARG A 54 -11.63 -5.21 4.34
N GLU A 55 -11.20 -4.18 5.08
CA GLU A 55 -11.39 -2.78 4.68
C GLU A 55 -10.38 -2.36 3.61
N THR A 56 -9.14 -2.87 3.69
CA THR A 56 -8.06 -2.55 2.76
C THR A 56 -7.95 -3.55 1.61
N VAL A 57 -8.38 -4.79 1.83
CA VAL A 57 -8.48 -5.86 0.82
C VAL A 57 -9.92 -6.38 0.80
N PRO A 58 -10.80 -5.81 -0.04
CA PRO A 58 -12.21 -6.15 -0.04
C PRO A 58 -12.46 -7.56 -0.59
N PHE A 59 -13.44 -8.26 -0.02
CA PHE A 59 -14.02 -9.52 -0.52
C PHE A 59 -15.49 -9.35 -0.95
N ASP A 60 -16.05 -8.18 -0.70
CA ASP A 60 -17.41 -7.79 -1.07
C ASP A 60 -17.35 -6.67 -2.12
N VAL A 61 -18.42 -6.52 -2.89
CA VAL A 61 -18.51 -5.49 -3.93
C VAL A 61 -18.30 -4.10 -3.34
N VAL A 62 -17.37 -3.34 -3.92
CA VAL A 62 -17.12 -1.95 -3.56
C VAL A 62 -17.73 -1.02 -4.60
N SER A 63 -18.51 -0.03 -4.17
CA SER A 63 -19.13 0.97 -5.04
C SER A 63 -18.41 2.31 -4.95
N ASN A 64 -18.55 3.13 -6.00
CA ASN A 64 -17.96 4.47 -6.05
C ASN A 64 -16.43 4.42 -5.91
N PHE A 65 -15.88 3.54 -6.69
CA PHE A 65 -14.46 3.31 -6.79
C PHE A 65 -14.06 3.60 -8.22
N ARG A 66 -12.84 4.04 -8.47
CA ARG A 66 -12.23 3.93 -9.79
C ARG A 66 -10.92 3.20 -9.61
N GLY A 67 -10.61 2.40 -10.63
CA GLY A 67 -9.45 1.53 -10.68
C GLY A 67 -8.16 2.22 -10.27
N SER A 68 -7.16 1.44 -9.87
CA SER A 68 -5.76 1.85 -9.94
C SER A 68 -5.51 2.45 -11.33
N ALA A 69 -4.75 3.55 -11.40
CA ALA A 69 -4.35 4.15 -12.68
C ALA A 69 -3.75 3.11 -13.65
N ASP A 70 -3.17 2.03 -13.09
CA ASP A 70 -2.48 0.97 -13.81
C ASP A 70 -3.19 -0.41 -13.71
N ASN A 71 -4.45 -0.49 -13.26
CA ASN A 71 -5.20 -1.75 -13.05
C ASN A 71 -4.50 -2.79 -12.14
N LYS A 72 -3.67 -2.36 -11.20
CA LYS A 72 -3.04 -3.23 -10.17
C LYS A 72 -4.12 -3.94 -9.33
N PRO A 73 -3.88 -5.14 -8.76
CA PRO A 73 -4.80 -5.85 -7.85
C PRO A 73 -4.91 -5.17 -6.47
N PHE A 74 -5.96 -5.43 -5.69
CA PHE A 74 -6.09 -4.94 -4.29
C PHE A 74 -4.94 -5.47 -3.44
N TYR A 75 -4.65 -6.75 -3.68
CA TYR A 75 -3.60 -7.46 -3.01
C TYR A 75 -3.02 -8.49 -3.97
N SER A 76 -1.70 -8.65 -3.96
CA SER A 76 -0.97 -9.67 -4.71
C SER A 76 0.06 -10.29 -3.79
N ALA A 77 0.25 -11.59 -3.84
CA ALA A 77 1.30 -12.25 -3.09
C ALA A 77 1.82 -13.49 -3.80
N LEU A 78 3.11 -13.75 -3.66
CA LEU A 78 3.67 -15.07 -3.92
C LEU A 78 3.62 -15.85 -2.61
N ILE A 79 2.82 -16.91 -2.57
CA ILE A 79 2.57 -17.70 -1.36
C ILE A 79 3.02 -19.14 -1.52
N VAL A 80 3.35 -19.80 -0.41
CA VAL A 80 3.49 -21.25 -0.32
C VAL A 80 2.29 -21.81 0.43
N HIS A 81 1.47 -22.58 -0.26
CA HIS A 81 0.29 -23.23 0.29
C HIS A 81 0.35 -24.72 -0.05
N GLU A 82 0.25 -25.57 0.98
CA GLU A 82 0.37 -27.03 0.83
C GLU A 82 1.69 -27.47 0.16
N GLY A 83 2.77 -26.73 0.42
CA GLY A 83 4.09 -26.97 -0.16
C GLY A 83 4.26 -26.52 -1.62
N ILE A 84 3.23 -25.91 -2.23
CA ILE A 84 3.25 -25.43 -3.61
C ILE A 84 3.30 -23.91 -3.61
N THR A 85 4.25 -23.36 -4.36
CA THR A 85 4.33 -21.91 -4.60
C THR A 85 3.27 -21.50 -5.63
N LYS A 86 2.43 -20.52 -5.28
CA LYS A 86 1.38 -19.99 -6.15
C LYS A 86 1.32 -18.47 -6.05
N LYS A 87 0.88 -17.82 -7.13
CA LYS A 87 0.49 -16.40 -7.09
C LYS A 87 -0.94 -16.29 -6.59
N TYR A 88 -1.15 -15.55 -5.51
CA TYR A 88 -2.44 -15.21 -4.97
C TYR A 88 -2.76 -13.75 -5.30
N GLU A 89 -3.96 -13.46 -5.79
CA GLU A 89 -4.39 -12.11 -6.12
C GLU A 89 -5.84 -11.88 -5.70
N VAL A 90 -6.13 -10.65 -5.25
CA VAL A 90 -7.48 -10.13 -5.09
C VAL A 90 -7.62 -9.01 -6.12
N VAL A 91 -8.17 -9.32 -7.29
CA VAL A 91 -8.27 -8.38 -8.41
C VAL A 91 -9.59 -7.63 -8.36
N ALA A 92 -9.60 -6.38 -8.82
CA ALA A 92 -10.83 -5.62 -8.99
C ALA A 92 -11.42 -5.89 -10.37
N ARG A 93 -12.56 -6.59 -10.45
CA ARG A 93 -13.34 -6.74 -11.69
C ARG A 93 -14.39 -5.64 -11.78
N ASP A 94 -14.28 -4.74 -12.75
CA ASP A 94 -15.33 -3.76 -13.04
C ASP A 94 -16.58 -4.50 -13.52
N THR A 95 -17.66 -4.45 -12.73
CA THR A 95 -18.95 -5.07 -13.09
C THR A 95 -19.89 -4.09 -13.80
N GLY A 96 -19.46 -2.83 -13.98
CA GLY A 96 -20.31 -1.74 -14.41
C GLY A 96 -21.39 -1.38 -13.38
N GLY A 97 -22.22 -0.40 -13.74
CA GLY A 97 -23.41 0.00 -13.02
C GLY A 97 -24.51 0.40 -14.01
N LEU A 98 -25.77 0.12 -13.66
CA LEU A 98 -26.96 0.37 -14.51
C LEU A 98 -27.06 1.84 -14.99
N LEU A 99 -26.41 2.75 -14.26
CA LEU A 99 -26.21 4.16 -14.61
C LEU A 99 -24.70 4.43 -14.62
N ARG A 100 -24.18 5.04 -15.69
CA ARG A 100 -22.76 5.45 -15.89
C ARG A 100 -22.17 6.38 -14.81
N THR A 101 -22.89 6.58 -13.70
CA THR A 101 -22.54 7.43 -12.56
C THR A 101 -22.03 6.63 -11.35
N ARG A 102 -22.17 5.30 -11.32
CA ARG A 102 -21.64 4.42 -10.26
C ARG A 102 -20.81 3.30 -10.87
N ILE A 103 -19.51 3.31 -10.58
CA ILE A 103 -18.60 2.22 -10.93
C ILE A 103 -18.51 1.30 -9.71
N ASN A 104 -18.74 0.02 -9.94
CA ASN A 104 -18.67 -1.04 -8.93
C ASN A 104 -17.54 -1.98 -9.31
N TYR A 105 -16.76 -2.40 -8.31
CA TYR A 105 -15.79 -3.47 -8.49
C TYR A 105 -16.16 -4.64 -7.62
N GLU A 106 -16.15 -5.80 -8.24
CA GLU A 106 -16.24 -7.09 -7.58
C GLU A 106 -14.83 -7.62 -7.36
N PRO A 107 -14.44 -7.91 -6.10
CA PRO A 107 -13.19 -8.59 -5.82
C PRO A 107 -13.25 -10.01 -6.36
N VAL A 108 -12.31 -10.37 -7.23
CA VAL A 108 -12.15 -11.74 -7.72
C VAL A 108 -10.82 -12.26 -7.20
N VAL A 109 -10.86 -13.44 -6.57
CA VAL A 109 -9.68 -14.04 -5.95
C VAL A 109 -9.12 -15.10 -6.88
N TYR A 110 -7.81 -15.05 -7.10
CA TYR A 110 -7.06 -16.09 -7.79
C TYR A 110 -5.98 -16.67 -6.86
N PRO A 111 -5.72 -17.98 -6.91
CA PRO A 111 -6.45 -18.98 -7.68
C PRO A 111 -7.82 -19.31 -7.02
N GLU A 112 -8.76 -19.85 -7.80
CA GLU A 112 -10.17 -20.03 -7.39
C GLU A 112 -10.32 -20.92 -6.15
N GLU A 113 -9.43 -21.91 -5.95
CA GLU A 113 -9.44 -22.75 -4.76
C GLU A 113 -9.23 -21.96 -3.45
N LEU A 114 -8.64 -20.75 -3.52
CA LEU A 114 -8.41 -19.86 -2.37
C LEU A 114 -9.42 -18.72 -2.29
N ARG A 115 -10.54 -18.79 -3.01
CA ARG A 115 -11.54 -17.70 -3.07
C ARG A 115 -12.14 -17.28 -1.74
N LEU A 116 -12.14 -18.16 -0.74
CA LEU A 116 -12.67 -17.88 0.61
C LEU A 116 -11.54 -17.53 1.62
N THR A 117 -10.30 -17.55 1.17
CA THR A 117 -9.11 -17.36 2.00
C THR A 117 -8.67 -15.90 1.90
N HIS A 118 -9.01 -15.10 2.89
CA HIS A 118 -8.59 -13.69 2.97
C HIS A 118 -7.11 -13.58 3.39
N PRO A 119 -6.31 -12.63 2.87
CA PRO A 119 -4.89 -12.49 3.23
C PRO A 119 -4.63 -12.36 4.73
N ALA A 120 -5.50 -11.64 5.45
CA ALA A 120 -5.45 -11.53 6.91
C ALA A 120 -5.49 -12.87 7.67
N GLU A 121 -5.97 -13.94 7.04
CA GLU A 121 -6.05 -15.27 7.64
C GLU A 121 -4.83 -16.15 7.31
N PHE A 122 -3.95 -15.74 6.39
CA PHE A 122 -2.76 -16.52 6.01
C PHE A 122 -1.91 -16.98 7.22
N PRO A 123 -1.63 -16.13 8.22
CA PRO A 123 -0.85 -16.56 9.39
C PRO A 123 -1.53 -17.67 10.19
N ARG A 124 -2.87 -17.67 10.27
CA ARG A 124 -3.64 -18.70 10.99
C ARG A 124 -3.75 -20.00 10.20
N MET A 125 -3.72 -19.89 8.88
CA MET A 125 -3.82 -21.02 7.95
C MET A 125 -2.46 -21.66 7.61
N GLY A 126 -1.35 -21.13 8.17
CA GLY A 126 -0.01 -21.62 7.87
C GLY A 126 0.42 -21.39 6.42
N ILE A 127 -0.14 -20.38 5.76
CA ILE A 127 0.24 -19.97 4.40
C ILE A 127 1.44 -19.03 4.54
N GLU A 128 2.58 -19.42 3.97
CA GLU A 128 3.78 -18.60 4.00
C GLU A 128 3.78 -17.59 2.85
N VAL A 129 4.14 -16.33 3.14
CA VAL A 129 4.23 -15.26 2.14
C VAL A 129 5.69 -14.97 1.78
N LYS A 130 6.05 -15.14 0.50
CA LYS A 130 7.40 -14.88 -0.03
C LYS A 130 7.60 -13.45 -0.50
N GLU A 131 6.56 -12.82 -1.00
CA GLU A 131 6.49 -11.39 -1.34
C GLU A 131 5.02 -11.00 -1.44
N TRP A 132 4.71 -9.73 -1.24
CA TRP A 132 3.35 -9.23 -1.38
C TRP A 132 3.30 -7.74 -1.70
N GLU A 133 2.15 -7.37 -2.24
CA GLU A 133 1.81 -6.03 -2.66
C GLU A 133 0.42 -5.68 -2.10
N LEU A 134 0.26 -4.45 -1.66
CA LEU A 134 -1.02 -3.90 -1.21
C LEU A 134 -1.25 -2.59 -1.93
N HIS A 135 -2.37 -2.51 -2.62
CA HIS A 135 -2.77 -1.34 -3.36
C HIS A 135 -4.13 -0.90 -2.87
N ASN A 136 -4.22 0.35 -2.43
CA ASN A 136 -5.52 0.98 -2.36
C ASN A 136 -5.87 1.49 -3.77
N TYR A 137 -7.15 1.66 -3.97
CA TYR A 137 -7.71 2.15 -5.22
C TYR A 137 -8.75 3.18 -4.80
N LYS A 138 -9.03 4.17 -5.66
CA LYS A 138 -10.09 5.12 -5.38
C LYS A 138 -10.58 5.86 -6.62
N HIS A 139 -11.80 6.35 -6.50
CA HIS A 139 -12.52 7.22 -7.43
C HIS A 139 -11.64 8.29 -8.08
N HIS A 140 -11.56 8.28 -9.41
CA HIS A 140 -10.93 9.31 -10.23
C HIS A 140 -11.78 9.61 -11.47
N PHE A 141 -12.75 10.53 -11.42
CA PHE A 141 -13.26 11.11 -12.68
C PHE A 141 -12.23 12.08 -13.26
N MET A 142 -11.82 11.84 -14.50
CA MET A 142 -11.16 12.83 -15.34
C MET A 142 -12.15 13.96 -15.65
N LEU A 143 -11.75 15.22 -15.47
CA LEU A 143 -11.53 16.21 -16.54
C LEU A 143 -11.55 17.67 -16.07
N LEU A 144 -12.14 18.01 -14.93
CA LEU A 144 -12.23 19.40 -14.49
C LEU A 144 -12.14 19.45 -12.96
N ILE A 145 -11.30 20.37 -12.48
CA ILE A 145 -11.25 20.90 -11.11
C ILE A 145 -12.61 20.76 -10.41
N ALA A 146 -12.73 19.83 -9.46
CA ALA A 146 -13.51 19.93 -8.22
C ALA A 146 -13.88 18.56 -7.60
N SER A 147 -13.34 18.31 -6.42
CA SER A 147 -13.89 17.49 -5.33
C SER A 147 -13.68 15.97 -5.40
N LYS A 148 -12.82 15.51 -4.48
CA LYS A 148 -13.06 14.50 -3.43
C LYS A 148 -11.70 13.89 -3.02
N ARG A 149 -11.14 14.34 -1.88
CA ARG A 149 -10.00 13.74 -1.13
C ARG A 149 -9.47 12.43 -1.72
N TYR A 150 -8.41 12.55 -2.49
CA TYR A 150 -7.68 11.45 -3.08
C TYR A 150 -6.63 10.96 -2.09
N GLU A 151 -6.60 9.66 -1.83
CA GLU A 151 -5.52 8.98 -1.09
C GLU A 151 -5.09 7.80 -1.96
N SER A 152 -3.82 7.77 -2.35
CA SER A 152 -3.17 6.68 -3.08
C SER A 152 -2.15 6.01 -2.19
N VAL A 153 -2.12 4.68 -2.22
CA VAL A 153 -1.23 3.82 -1.47
C VAL A 153 -0.85 2.65 -2.35
N ASP A 154 0.42 2.59 -2.70
CA ASP A 154 1.03 1.40 -3.28
C ASP A 154 2.15 0.93 -2.38
N MET A 155 2.12 -0.34 -1.99
CA MET A 155 3.10 -0.94 -1.09
C MET A 155 3.61 -2.24 -1.67
N TRP A 156 4.91 -2.45 -1.57
CA TRP A 156 5.61 -3.65 -2.02
C TRP A 156 6.53 -4.15 -0.92
N VAL A 157 6.51 -5.45 -0.69
CA VAL A 157 7.40 -6.14 0.24
C VAL A 157 7.98 -7.36 -0.43
N ARG A 158 9.29 -7.35 -0.65
CA ARG A 158 10.02 -8.42 -1.33
C ARG A 158 11.42 -8.59 -0.76
N ARG A 159 12.00 -9.77 -0.94
CA ARG A 159 13.43 -9.97 -0.68
C ARG A 159 14.27 -9.39 -1.81
N GLU A 160 15.35 -8.73 -1.45
CA GLU A 160 16.41 -8.35 -2.39
C GLU A 160 17.70 -9.08 -2.00
N LYS A 161 18.41 -9.60 -3.01
CA LYS A 161 19.75 -10.17 -2.80
C LYS A 161 20.68 -8.99 -2.52
N GLY A 162 21.35 -9.01 -1.38
CA GLY A 162 22.36 -8.00 -1.03
C GLY A 162 23.40 -7.87 -2.14
N GLY A 163 23.86 -6.64 -2.40
CA GLY A 163 24.91 -6.37 -3.37
C GLY A 163 26.20 -7.15 -3.04
N GLU A 164 27.01 -7.38 -4.07
CA GLU A 164 28.15 -8.31 -4.11
C GLU A 164 29.32 -8.03 -3.13
N GLU A 165 29.17 -7.11 -2.16
CA GLU A 165 30.27 -6.65 -1.30
C GLU A 165 30.17 -7.05 0.19
N GLU A 166 29.11 -7.75 0.62
CA GLU A 166 29.06 -8.29 1.99
C GLU A 166 29.14 -9.83 1.98
N GLU A 167 30.27 -10.37 2.47
CA GLU A 167 30.62 -11.81 2.57
C GLU A 167 29.68 -12.64 3.48
N GLU A 168 28.55 -12.08 3.90
CA GLU A 168 27.39 -12.82 4.42
C GLU A 168 26.13 -12.26 3.75
N ALA A 169 25.82 -12.73 2.53
CA ALA A 169 24.63 -12.34 1.77
C ALA A 169 23.34 -12.80 2.50
N SER A 170 23.03 -12.12 3.61
CA SER A 170 21.79 -12.23 4.35
C SER A 170 20.73 -11.61 3.46
N GLU A 171 19.78 -12.42 2.97
CA GLU A 171 18.67 -11.89 2.18
C GLU A 171 17.91 -10.84 3.01
N LEU A 172 17.96 -9.58 2.55
CA LEU A 172 17.26 -8.47 3.19
C LEU A 172 15.89 -8.31 2.55
N THR A 173 14.95 -7.79 3.33
CA THR A 173 13.61 -7.46 2.82
C THR A 173 13.51 -5.97 2.62
N VAL A 174 13.04 -5.57 1.45
CA VAL A 174 12.75 -4.18 1.11
C VAL A 174 11.25 -3.96 1.17
N LEU A 175 10.86 -3.04 2.02
CA LEU A 175 9.54 -2.44 2.07
C LEU A 175 9.58 -1.11 1.33
N ARG A 176 8.80 -0.99 0.26
CA ARG A 176 8.60 0.27 -0.46
C ARG A 176 7.14 0.68 -0.38
N VAL A 177 6.89 1.94 -0.07
CA VAL A 177 5.55 2.53 0.03
C VAL A 177 5.52 3.85 -0.71
N ASN A 178 4.58 3.98 -1.64
CA ASN A 178 4.21 5.25 -2.25
C ASN A 178 2.86 5.70 -1.69
N LEU A 179 2.82 6.88 -1.09
CA LEU A 179 1.63 7.52 -0.54
C LEU A 179 1.39 8.83 -1.27
N ALA A 180 0.16 9.13 -1.64
CA ALA A 180 -0.20 10.46 -2.15
C ALA A 180 -1.56 10.90 -1.63
N GLU A 181 -1.70 12.14 -1.16
CA GLU A 181 -2.98 12.72 -0.76
C GLU A 181 -3.17 14.09 -1.43
N SER A 182 -4.35 14.32 -2.02
CA SER A 182 -4.73 15.58 -2.68
C SER A 182 -5.81 16.35 -1.92
N GLU A 183 -6.02 17.61 -2.32
CA GLU A 183 -6.95 18.55 -1.69
C GLU A 183 -6.60 18.89 -0.24
N LEU A 184 -5.32 18.82 0.11
CA LEU A 184 -4.86 19.18 1.44
C LEU A 184 -4.90 20.70 1.63
N LYS A 185 -5.59 21.13 2.69
CA LYS A 185 -5.68 22.55 3.06
C LYS A 185 -4.41 23.10 3.74
N ALA A 186 -3.42 22.25 3.93
CA ALA A 186 -2.14 22.58 4.54
C ALA A 186 -1.10 21.56 4.12
N ARG A 187 0.18 21.93 4.25
CA ARG A 187 1.31 21.02 4.12
C ARG A 187 1.35 20.05 5.31
N LYS A 188 0.59 18.96 5.22
CA LYS A 188 0.53 17.90 6.24
C LYS A 188 0.94 16.55 5.65
N VAL A 189 1.27 15.62 6.52
CA VAL A 189 1.59 14.23 6.15
C VAL A 189 0.41 13.61 5.37
N PRO A 190 0.64 13.08 4.15
CA PRO A 190 -0.41 12.42 3.37
C PRO A 190 -0.73 11.02 3.92
N CYS A 191 -1.96 10.55 3.70
CA CYS A 191 -2.39 9.18 4.00
C CYS A 191 -2.09 8.75 5.44
N SER A 192 -2.29 9.66 6.40
CA SER A 192 -1.85 9.50 7.80
C SER A 192 -2.26 8.17 8.46
N TRP A 193 -3.46 7.66 8.15
CA TRP A 193 -3.97 6.38 8.66
C TRP A 193 -3.11 5.18 8.23
N TYR A 194 -2.62 5.19 6.98
CA TYR A 194 -1.73 4.16 6.45
C TYR A 194 -0.33 4.30 7.04
N LEU A 195 0.19 5.53 7.09
CA LEU A 195 1.52 5.76 7.64
C LEU A 195 1.62 5.35 9.12
N GLU A 196 0.58 5.57 9.91
CA GLU A 196 0.51 5.11 11.30
C GLU A 196 0.62 3.59 11.42
N ARG A 197 -0.03 2.84 10.52
CA ARG A 197 0.02 1.37 10.49
C ARG A 197 1.31 0.80 9.92
N ILE A 198 2.00 1.58 9.09
CA ILE A 198 3.33 1.26 8.54
C ILE A 198 4.44 1.55 9.56
N SER A 199 4.19 2.42 10.54
CA SER A 199 5.15 2.87 11.56
C SER A 199 5.40 1.81 12.65
N ILE A 200 5.88 0.63 12.25
CA ILE A 200 6.18 -0.52 13.14
C ILE A 200 7.65 -0.58 13.58
N PHE A 201 8.46 0.39 13.17
CA PHE A 201 9.91 0.41 13.34
C PHE A 201 10.30 1.18 14.60
N LYS A 202 11.21 0.62 15.42
CA LYS A 202 11.66 1.25 16.69
C LYS A 202 12.46 2.52 16.45
N ASP A 203 13.30 2.48 15.42
CA ASP A 203 14.37 3.45 15.23
C ASP A 203 13.96 4.59 14.29
N VAL A 204 12.69 4.62 13.88
CA VAL A 204 12.18 5.54 12.86
C VAL A 204 10.75 5.98 13.20
N ASP A 205 10.58 7.28 13.45
CA ASP A 205 9.27 7.91 13.43
C ASP A 205 8.98 8.40 12.00
N LEU A 206 8.34 7.53 11.21
CA LEU A 206 8.06 7.82 9.81
C LEU A 206 7.18 9.07 9.64
N LYS A 207 6.24 9.31 10.56
CA LYS A 207 5.34 10.46 10.49
C LYS A 207 6.09 11.77 10.69
N GLU A 208 6.97 11.82 11.70
CA GLU A 208 7.82 12.99 11.95
C GLU A 208 8.82 13.22 10.82
N GLU A 209 9.44 12.16 10.29
CA GLU A 209 10.39 12.30 9.18
C GLU A 209 9.73 12.81 7.90
N VAL A 210 8.56 12.28 7.56
CA VAL A 210 7.77 12.77 6.42
C VAL A 210 7.36 14.23 6.64
N ARG A 211 6.90 14.59 7.85
CA ARG A 211 6.55 15.99 8.17
C ARG A 211 7.73 16.93 7.93
N ARG A 212 8.92 16.60 8.47
CA ARG A 212 10.14 17.42 8.29
C ARG A 212 10.50 17.59 6.81
N LYS A 213 10.37 16.54 6.00
CA LYS A 213 10.64 16.60 4.55
C LYS A 213 9.64 17.50 3.80
N ILE A 214 8.38 17.51 4.22
CA ILE A 214 7.34 18.36 3.63
C ILE A 214 7.52 19.85 4.02
N GLU A 215 8.01 20.13 5.23
CA GLU A 215 8.25 21.50 5.69
C GLU A 215 9.45 22.17 5.01
N VAL A 216 10.46 21.38 4.65
CA VAL A 216 11.69 21.86 3.98
C VAL A 216 11.51 22.00 2.46
N GLY A 217 10.59 21.24 1.85
CA GLY A 217 10.26 21.32 0.42
C GLY A 217 9.30 22.45 0.07
#